data_AF-A0A2D5AG97-F1
#
_entry.id   AF-A0A2D5AG97-F1
#
_cell.length_a   1.000
_cell.length_b   1.000
_cell.length_c   1.000
_cell.angle_alpha   90.00
_cell.angle_beta   90.00
_cell.angle_gamma   90.00
#
_symmetry.space_group_name_H-M   'P 1'
#
loop_
_entity.id
_entity.type
_entity.pdbx_description
1 polymer ?
#
loop_
_entity_poly.entity_id
_entity_poly.type
_entity_poly.pdbx_seq_one_letter_code
_entity_poly.pdbx_strand_id
1 'polypeptide(L)'
;MKHLFSLLAAAMLVSAAWAQTTVTLTVDMTNEMVSMDGVHVAGNFQGWDPAATPMTDNGDGTWSYTFTSDTAASYQYKFVNGNAWGTDEGVPGACAVDGNRGITVDGMMGDVSAEACFGNCAACGMTTVRFRVDMANEEVSPFGVHVAGSFNAWSFDGLELLDDDGDMVYEVIHSWDAGTDTSIVYKFVNGNSTADLLESVEGDCSDPAEPQFGNRYLALDASDIVVSANESGSPYCFNSCGSCVAPLAVTFTVDMTVVASVSENGVHIAGSFQGWNPGGTPLTDNGDGTWSVTVEMEPGTYEFKFINSNDWDGNEENMEGTGCNAGGNRIASFDADNSTYTACFNTCPGESCVPDPDPADVTFRVNTANQELMDGDTLFVWGSFTGWQGGAIAMTDADADGIWEHTETISGGANVDYKYSIGHPNSEGMIEEDGVFILDGDTTNFEAAGCGAGNGFGGFNRRHVRSGLAEVLDVVCFNECSDCEGSDASVYDATVTFGLFPNPASDRVVLTGAQGNADVFVLDVQGREVMSLNNAALNGRFELNVAGLEAGAYTVVIRQGLKHGAQRILVQ
;
A
#
# COMPACT_ATOMS: atom_id res chain seq x y z
N MET A 1 21.84 -82.94 54.57
CA MET A 1 21.55 -82.33 55.89
C MET A 1 22.31 -81.01 55.92
N LYS A 2 21.66 -79.90 55.60
CA LYS A 2 20.78 -79.11 56.48
C LYS A 2 21.60 -78.23 57.43
N HIS A 3 21.35 -76.92 57.31
CA HIS A 3 21.65 -75.83 58.25
C HIS A 3 23.05 -75.21 58.18
N LEU A 4 23.17 -74.08 57.47
CA LEU A 4 23.47 -72.78 58.10
C LEU A 4 23.15 -71.64 57.11
N PHE A 5 21.86 -71.46 56.84
CA PHE A 5 21.31 -70.15 56.48
C PHE A 5 21.32 -69.30 57.74
N SER A 6 21.57 -67.99 57.60
CA SER A 6 21.44 -66.93 58.61
C SER A 6 22.73 -66.56 59.35
N LEU A 7 23.51 -65.61 58.80
CA LEU A 7 24.09 -64.48 59.53
C LEU A 7 24.74 -63.48 58.56
N LEU A 8 24.23 -62.24 58.61
CA LEU A 8 24.72 -60.98 58.03
C LEU A 8 24.57 -60.77 56.51
N ALA A 9 23.31 -60.66 56.08
CA ALA A 9 22.92 -59.55 55.23
C ALA A 9 23.02 -58.26 56.06
N ALA A 10 24.12 -57.53 55.95
CA ALA A 10 24.28 -56.22 56.57
C ALA A 10 24.88 -55.24 55.55
N ALA A 11 24.07 -54.24 55.23
CA ALA A 11 24.44 -52.93 54.69
C ALA A 11 25.06 -52.87 53.28
N MET A 12 24.22 -53.01 52.26
CA MET A 12 24.24 -52.10 51.10
C MET A 12 22.79 -51.68 50.81
N LEU A 13 22.21 -50.91 51.73
CA LEU A 13 21.19 -49.93 51.35
C LEU A 13 21.97 -48.76 50.76
N VAL A 14 22.19 -48.78 49.44
CA VAL A 14 22.47 -47.54 48.72
C VAL A 14 21.18 -46.76 48.81
N SER A 15 21.11 -45.83 49.77
CA SER A 15 20.15 -44.74 49.72
C SER A 15 20.46 -43.97 48.44
N ALA A 16 19.65 -44.18 47.40
CA ALA A 16 19.55 -43.21 46.33
C ALA A 16 19.03 -41.93 46.99
N ALA A 17 19.95 -41.01 47.32
CA ALA A 17 19.57 -39.64 47.55
C ALA A 17 19.04 -39.15 46.21
N TRP A 18 17.72 -39.00 46.12
CA TRP A 18 17.11 -38.35 44.98
C TRP A 18 17.62 -36.91 44.98
N ALA A 19 18.13 -36.47 43.85
CA ALA A 19 18.51 -35.09 43.65
C ALA A 19 17.26 -34.21 43.84
N GLN A 20 17.27 -33.30 44.82
CA GLN A 20 16.18 -32.35 45.03
C GLN A 20 16.70 -30.95 44.75
N THR A 21 15.87 -30.11 44.17
CA THR A 21 16.12 -28.67 44.02
C THR A 21 15.47 -27.94 45.19
N THR A 22 16.20 -27.09 45.88
CA THR A 22 15.63 -26.17 46.88
C THR A 22 15.08 -24.95 46.16
N VAL A 23 13.83 -24.59 46.42
CA VAL A 23 13.19 -23.39 45.87
C VAL A 23 12.95 -22.39 47.00
N THR A 24 13.49 -21.17 46.88
CA THR A 24 13.28 -20.09 47.84
C THR A 24 12.52 -18.94 47.19
N LEU A 25 11.36 -18.62 47.73
CA LEU A 25 10.54 -17.48 47.32
C LEU A 25 10.68 -16.38 48.37
N THR A 26 11.12 -15.20 47.96
CA THR A 26 11.32 -14.04 48.83
C THR A 26 10.47 -12.87 48.33
N VAL A 27 9.79 -12.19 49.26
CA VAL A 27 9.06 -10.96 48.99
C VAL A 27 9.54 -9.84 49.90
N ASP A 28 9.83 -8.69 49.31
CA ASP A 28 10.12 -7.45 50.03
C ASP A 28 8.81 -6.70 50.31
N MET A 29 8.52 -6.49 51.59
CA MET A 29 7.33 -5.82 52.12
C MET A 29 7.66 -4.44 52.71
N THR A 30 8.86 -3.92 52.49
CA THR A 30 9.35 -2.67 53.12
C THR A 30 8.46 -1.46 52.81
N ASN A 31 7.81 -1.46 51.64
CA ASN A 31 6.90 -0.41 51.20
C ASN A 31 5.44 -0.63 51.65
N GLU A 32 5.16 -1.74 52.31
CA GLU A 32 3.81 -2.17 52.66
C GLU A 32 3.56 -2.12 54.18
N MET A 33 2.29 -1.91 54.54
CA MET A 33 1.86 -2.18 55.91
C MET A 33 1.54 -3.67 56.05
N VAL A 34 2.44 -4.42 56.68
CA VAL A 34 2.25 -5.87 56.88
C VAL A 34 1.05 -6.15 57.79
N SER A 35 0.18 -7.07 57.37
CA SER A 35 -0.99 -7.53 58.11
C SER A 35 -0.58 -8.15 59.45
N MET A 36 -1.45 -8.01 60.46
CA MET A 36 -1.27 -8.70 61.76
C MET A 36 -1.30 -10.23 61.61
N ASP A 37 -1.93 -10.73 60.55
CA ASP A 37 -1.98 -12.15 60.23
C ASP A 37 -0.69 -12.65 59.53
N GLY A 38 0.27 -11.75 59.24
CA GLY A 38 1.55 -12.06 58.60
C GLY A 38 1.47 -12.15 57.07
N VAL A 39 2.57 -12.55 56.44
CA VAL A 39 2.68 -12.73 54.99
C VAL A 39 2.59 -14.22 54.66
N HIS A 40 1.84 -14.56 53.62
CA HIS A 40 1.68 -15.93 53.12
C HIS A 40 2.03 -16.01 51.64
N VAL A 41 2.26 -17.22 51.15
CA VAL A 41 2.41 -17.51 49.72
C VAL A 41 1.40 -18.57 49.30
N ALA A 42 0.67 -18.29 48.21
CA ALA A 42 -0.30 -19.20 47.64
C ALA A 42 0.12 -19.66 46.25
N GLY A 43 -0.09 -20.93 45.91
CA GLY A 43 0.40 -21.47 44.64
C GLY A 43 0.02 -22.92 44.37
N ASN A 44 0.35 -23.37 43.17
CA ASN A 44 0.04 -24.74 42.71
C ASN A 44 0.74 -25.84 43.54
N PHE A 45 1.84 -25.52 44.23
CA PHE A 45 2.56 -26.45 45.10
C PHE A 45 1.82 -26.83 46.40
N GLN A 46 0.81 -26.06 46.80
CA GLN A 46 0.01 -26.35 48.00
C GLN A 46 -1.51 -26.43 47.75
N GLY A 47 -1.98 -26.01 46.57
CA GLY A 47 -3.41 -26.02 46.22
C GLY A 47 -4.12 -24.68 46.31
N TRP A 48 -3.41 -23.55 46.16
CA TRP A 48 -3.98 -22.19 46.13
C TRP A 48 -4.82 -21.81 47.36
N ASP A 49 -4.48 -22.31 48.55
CA ASP A 49 -5.01 -21.80 49.82
C ASP A 49 -4.16 -20.61 50.33
N PRO A 50 -4.73 -19.39 50.46
CA PRO A 50 -4.01 -18.19 50.89
C PRO A 50 -3.58 -18.21 52.36
N ALA A 51 -4.10 -19.15 53.18
CA ALA A 51 -3.73 -19.29 54.59
C ALA A 51 -2.77 -20.46 54.87
N ALA A 52 -2.56 -21.36 53.90
CA ALA A 52 -1.86 -22.63 54.15
C ALA A 52 -0.37 -22.46 54.44
N THR A 53 0.28 -21.48 53.82
CA THR A 53 1.75 -21.36 53.83
C THR A 53 2.18 -19.98 54.35
N PRO A 54 2.37 -19.81 55.67
CA PRO A 54 2.96 -18.60 56.23
C PRO A 54 4.45 -18.50 55.85
N MET A 55 4.89 -17.30 55.50
CA MET A 55 6.29 -16.97 55.23
C MET A 55 7.02 -16.58 56.52
N THR A 56 8.34 -16.69 56.50
CA THR A 56 9.21 -16.32 57.62
C THR A 56 9.73 -14.90 57.44
N ASP A 57 9.55 -14.04 58.45
CA ASP A 57 10.15 -12.71 58.51
C ASP A 57 11.67 -12.82 58.70
N ASN A 58 12.44 -12.23 57.78
CA ASN A 58 13.90 -12.25 57.82
C ASN A 58 14.47 -11.13 58.72
N GLY A 59 13.63 -10.20 59.19
CA GLY A 59 14.02 -9.11 60.10
C GLY A 59 14.61 -7.87 59.42
N ASP A 60 14.58 -7.83 58.09
CA ASP A 60 15.08 -6.74 57.25
C ASP A 60 14.00 -6.11 56.34
N GLY A 61 12.74 -6.52 56.52
CA GLY A 61 11.61 -6.12 55.68
C GLY A 61 11.23 -7.16 54.63
N THR A 62 12.06 -8.19 54.43
CA THR A 62 11.78 -9.30 53.51
C THR A 62 11.20 -10.52 54.23
N TRP A 63 10.38 -11.28 53.51
CA TRP A 63 9.75 -12.51 53.98
C TRP A 63 10.09 -13.65 53.02
N SER A 64 10.43 -14.83 53.55
CA SER A 64 10.85 -15.97 52.74
C SER A 64 10.06 -17.26 53.02
N TYR A 65 9.91 -18.08 51.98
CA TYR A 65 9.43 -19.45 52.08
C TYR A 65 10.29 -20.37 51.21
N THR A 66 10.66 -21.52 51.77
CA THR A 66 11.50 -22.51 51.11
C THR A 66 10.79 -23.87 51.05
N PHE A 67 10.79 -24.49 49.88
CA PHE A 67 10.33 -25.86 49.66
C PHE A 67 11.27 -26.62 48.73
N THR A 68 11.09 -27.93 48.58
CA THR A 68 11.91 -28.75 47.66
C THR A 68 11.08 -29.28 46.51
N SER A 69 11.66 -29.28 45.30
CA SER A 69 11.13 -29.97 44.13
C SER A 69 11.97 -31.19 43.80
N ASP A 70 11.32 -32.31 43.52
CA ASP A 70 11.96 -33.59 43.16
C ASP A 70 12.06 -33.80 41.64
N THR A 71 11.45 -32.92 40.85
CA THR A 71 11.37 -33.01 39.39
C THR A 71 11.43 -31.63 38.75
N ALA A 72 11.69 -31.61 37.44
CA ALA A 72 11.47 -30.39 36.67
C ALA A 72 9.98 -30.01 36.74
N ALA A 73 9.70 -28.76 37.07
CA ALA A 73 8.33 -28.26 37.26
C ALA A 73 8.30 -26.73 37.17
N SER A 74 7.19 -26.20 36.67
CA SER A 74 6.87 -24.77 36.75
C SER A 74 5.86 -24.54 37.88
N TYR A 75 6.20 -23.62 38.76
CA TYR A 75 5.35 -23.21 39.87
C TYR A 75 4.75 -21.85 39.58
N GLN A 76 3.44 -21.76 39.73
CA GLN A 76 2.73 -20.49 39.73
C GLN A 76 2.33 -20.15 41.18
N TYR A 77 2.51 -18.88 41.55
CA TYR A 77 2.25 -18.43 42.91
C TYR A 77 1.91 -16.93 43.01
N LYS A 78 1.43 -16.52 44.18
CA LYS A 78 1.17 -15.13 44.60
C LYS A 78 1.57 -14.95 46.06
N PHE A 79 2.12 -13.80 46.40
CA PHE A 79 2.28 -13.35 47.77
C PHE A 79 0.97 -12.74 48.29
N VAL A 80 0.69 -12.98 49.57
CA VAL A 80 -0.54 -12.55 50.26
C VAL A 80 -0.14 -11.77 51.51
N ASN A 81 -0.54 -10.50 51.59
CA ASN A 81 -0.36 -9.68 52.79
C ASN A 81 -1.53 -9.92 53.76
N GLY A 82 -1.47 -11.00 54.53
CA GLY A 82 -2.57 -11.56 55.31
C GLY A 82 -2.75 -13.05 54.98
N ASN A 83 -3.94 -13.59 55.22
CA ASN A 83 -4.24 -15.02 55.04
C ASN A 83 -5.54 -15.26 54.22
N ALA A 84 -5.98 -14.28 53.44
CA ALA A 84 -7.22 -14.35 52.67
C ALA A 84 -7.07 -13.67 51.30
N TRP A 85 -7.84 -14.11 50.32
CA TRP A 85 -7.90 -13.47 48.99
C TRP A 85 -8.46 -12.04 49.08
N GLY A 86 -7.99 -11.18 48.18
CA GLY A 86 -8.26 -9.74 48.21
C GLY A 86 -7.20 -8.94 48.99
N THR A 87 -6.25 -9.62 49.63
CA THR A 87 -4.98 -9.03 50.10
C THR A 87 -3.76 -9.66 49.41
N ASP A 88 -4.01 -10.42 48.34
CA ASP A 88 -2.98 -10.89 47.42
C ASP A 88 -2.47 -9.76 46.54
N GLU A 89 -1.24 -9.90 46.09
CA GLU A 89 -0.63 -8.94 45.18
C GLU A 89 -1.27 -8.95 43.78
N GLY A 90 -1.26 -7.77 43.15
CA GLY A 90 -1.38 -7.68 41.70
C GLY A 90 -0.03 -7.98 41.06
N VAL A 91 0.07 -9.06 40.28
CA VAL A 91 1.31 -9.39 39.55
C VAL A 91 1.33 -8.57 38.26
N PRO A 92 2.36 -7.74 38.02
CA PRO A 92 2.44 -6.93 36.80
C PRO A 92 2.53 -7.80 35.55
N GLY A 93 1.96 -7.31 34.44
CA GLY A 93 1.98 -8.01 33.14
C GLY A 93 3.37 -8.42 32.67
N ALA A 94 4.41 -7.65 33.02
CA ALA A 94 5.81 -7.94 32.65
C ALA A 94 6.34 -9.28 33.18
N CYS A 95 5.80 -9.80 34.28
CA CYS A 95 6.22 -11.08 34.88
C CYS A 95 5.06 -12.01 35.20
N ALA A 96 3.85 -11.64 34.79
CA ALA A 96 2.68 -12.47 34.97
C ALA A 96 2.71 -13.66 34.02
N VAL A 97 2.43 -14.84 34.56
CA VAL A 97 2.05 -16.08 33.87
C VAL A 97 0.65 -16.40 34.34
N ASP A 98 -0.34 -16.32 33.45
CA ASP A 98 -1.77 -16.45 33.79
C ASP A 98 -2.25 -15.56 34.95
N GLY A 99 -1.65 -14.36 35.10
CA GLY A 99 -1.93 -13.43 36.20
C GLY A 99 -1.26 -13.77 37.54
N ASN A 100 -0.37 -14.76 37.55
CA ASN A 100 0.41 -15.21 38.72
C ASN A 100 1.92 -15.02 38.47
N ARG A 101 2.73 -15.10 39.52
CA ARG A 101 4.19 -15.21 39.36
C ARG A 101 4.54 -16.61 38.90
N GLY A 102 5.53 -16.75 38.02
CA GLY A 102 6.06 -18.03 37.57
C GLY A 102 7.51 -18.24 38.04
N ILE A 103 7.86 -19.48 38.37
CA ILE A 103 9.25 -19.92 38.54
C ILE A 103 9.41 -21.34 37.99
N THR A 104 10.42 -21.55 37.15
CA THR A 104 10.70 -22.86 36.55
C THR A 104 11.89 -23.49 37.25
N VAL A 105 11.74 -24.78 37.56
CA VAL A 105 12.76 -25.63 38.18
C VAL A 105 13.16 -26.70 37.16
N ASP A 106 14.46 -26.87 36.94
CA ASP A 106 15.03 -27.80 35.97
C ASP A 106 15.10 -29.26 36.47
N GLY A 107 14.80 -29.47 37.76
CA GLY A 107 14.84 -30.79 38.40
C GLY A 107 16.25 -31.32 38.66
N MET A 108 17.28 -30.48 38.51
CA MET A 108 18.66 -30.82 38.88
C MET A 108 18.94 -30.49 40.34
N MET A 109 19.96 -31.12 40.91
CA MET A 109 20.43 -30.77 42.25
C MET A 109 20.95 -29.33 42.28
N GLY A 110 20.33 -28.49 43.09
CA GLY A 110 20.69 -27.07 43.18
C GLY A 110 19.71 -26.26 44.01
N ASP A 111 19.91 -24.95 43.98
CA ASP A 111 19.03 -23.97 44.62
C ASP A 111 18.52 -23.01 43.53
N VAL A 112 17.21 -22.75 43.53
CA VAL A 112 16.53 -21.78 42.67
C VAL A 112 15.85 -20.77 43.57
N SER A 113 16.00 -19.48 43.29
CA SER A 113 15.39 -18.42 44.08
C SER A 113 14.69 -17.39 43.23
N ALA A 114 13.56 -16.87 43.71
CA ALA A 114 12.89 -15.70 43.17
C ALA A 114 12.70 -14.67 44.28
N GLU A 115 13.06 -13.43 43.97
CA GLU A 115 12.89 -12.29 44.87
C GLU A 115 12.09 -11.19 44.17
N ALA A 116 11.11 -10.63 44.86
CA ALA A 116 10.29 -9.55 44.32
C ALA A 116 9.83 -8.55 45.39
N CYS A 117 9.67 -7.30 45.00
CA CYS A 117 8.88 -6.33 45.76
C CYS A 117 7.40 -6.72 45.67
N PHE A 118 6.65 -6.60 46.76
CA PHE A 118 5.20 -6.86 46.73
C PHE A 118 4.54 -6.05 45.60
N GLY A 119 3.85 -6.74 44.69
CA GLY A 119 3.19 -6.10 43.54
C GLY A 119 4.10 -5.62 42.40
N ASN A 120 5.41 -5.93 42.39
CA ASN A 120 6.32 -5.63 41.27
C ASN A 120 7.07 -6.89 40.81
N CYS A 121 7.70 -6.86 39.63
CA CYS A 121 8.33 -8.07 39.08
C CYS A 121 9.64 -8.46 39.74
N ALA A 122 10.47 -7.48 40.09
CA ALA A 122 11.78 -7.68 40.70
C ALA A 122 11.86 -7.07 42.10
N ALA A 123 13.02 -7.18 42.74
CA ALA A 123 13.31 -6.56 44.03
C ALA A 123 12.98 -5.05 44.03
N CYS A 124 12.68 -4.49 45.20
CA CYS A 124 12.29 -3.08 45.28
C CYS A 124 13.42 -2.17 44.77
N GLY A 125 13.08 -1.18 43.94
CA GLY A 125 14.05 -0.27 43.32
C GLY A 125 14.68 -0.78 42.02
N MET A 126 14.23 -1.93 41.51
CA MET A 126 14.59 -2.42 40.18
C MET A 126 13.57 -1.96 39.13
N THR A 127 14.03 -1.84 37.89
CA THR A 127 13.19 -1.76 36.69
C THR A 127 13.21 -3.12 36.00
N THR A 128 12.05 -3.60 35.58
CA THR A 128 11.88 -4.83 34.83
C THR A 128 11.25 -4.55 33.48
N VAL A 129 11.84 -5.11 32.42
CA VAL A 129 11.30 -5.05 31.07
C VAL A 129 11.11 -6.47 30.55
N ARG A 130 9.88 -6.78 30.09
CA ARG A 130 9.62 -7.93 29.23
C ARG A 130 9.84 -7.50 27.79
N PHE A 131 10.97 -7.91 27.23
CA PHE A 131 11.25 -7.79 25.81
C PHE A 131 10.54 -8.91 25.09
N ARG A 132 9.91 -8.57 23.97
CA ARG A 132 9.23 -9.54 23.13
C ARG A 132 9.17 -9.08 21.68
N VAL A 133 9.35 -10.02 20.78
CA VAL A 133 9.36 -9.79 19.34
C VAL A 133 8.70 -10.97 18.64
N ASP A 134 7.80 -10.66 17.73
CA ASP A 134 7.13 -11.60 16.86
C ASP A 134 8.04 -11.86 15.64
N MET A 135 8.39 -13.12 15.46
CA MET A 135 9.28 -13.61 14.42
C MET A 135 8.52 -14.35 13.31
N ALA A 136 7.18 -14.25 13.26
CA ALA A 136 6.35 -15.02 12.33
C ALA A 136 6.70 -14.83 10.84
N ASN A 137 7.28 -13.68 10.48
CA ASN A 137 7.67 -13.34 9.11
C ASN A 137 9.15 -13.65 8.81
N GLU A 138 9.89 -14.21 9.76
CA GLU A 138 11.33 -14.43 9.67
C GLU A 138 11.69 -15.93 9.74
N GLU A 139 12.74 -16.32 9.01
CA GLU A 139 13.41 -17.59 9.33
C GLU A 139 14.30 -17.37 10.56
N VAL A 140 13.91 -17.96 11.69
CA VAL A 140 14.66 -17.83 12.94
C VAL A 140 16.02 -18.52 12.81
N SER A 141 17.06 -17.78 13.19
CA SER A 141 18.45 -18.22 13.19
C SER A 141 18.62 -19.45 14.10
N PRO A 142 19.43 -20.45 13.69
CA PRO A 142 19.76 -21.57 14.55
C PRO A 142 20.54 -21.17 15.81
N PHE A 143 21.01 -19.93 15.90
CA PHE A 143 21.64 -19.36 17.08
C PHE A 143 20.66 -18.63 18.01
N GLY A 144 19.36 -18.69 17.74
CA GLY A 144 18.31 -18.10 18.59
C GLY A 144 18.05 -16.63 18.29
N VAL A 145 17.19 -16.02 19.11
CA VAL A 145 16.81 -14.60 19.04
C VAL A 145 17.34 -13.91 20.30
N HIS A 146 17.94 -12.74 20.16
CA HIS A 146 18.56 -12.01 21.27
C HIS A 146 18.12 -10.55 21.30
N VAL A 147 18.31 -9.90 22.45
CA VAL A 147 18.17 -8.44 22.59
C VAL A 147 19.48 -7.83 23.05
N ALA A 148 19.90 -6.77 22.36
CA ALA A 148 21.09 -5.98 22.69
C ALA A 148 20.69 -4.51 22.89
N GLY A 149 21.25 -3.85 23.90
CA GLY A 149 20.93 -2.45 24.15
C GLY A 149 21.83 -1.79 25.20
N SER A 150 21.45 -0.57 25.58
CA SER A 150 22.19 0.24 26.55
C SER A 150 22.31 -0.44 27.93
N PHE A 151 21.36 -1.29 28.30
CA PHE A 151 21.30 -2.00 29.58
C PHE A 151 22.22 -3.22 29.67
N ASN A 152 22.69 -3.77 28.54
CA ASN A 152 23.61 -4.93 28.52
C ASN A 152 24.92 -4.64 27.77
N ALA A 153 25.29 -3.37 27.65
CA ALA A 153 26.47 -2.91 26.92
C ALA A 153 26.56 -3.43 25.47
N TRP A 154 25.40 -3.55 24.80
CA TRP A 154 25.31 -4.03 23.41
C TRP A 154 25.88 -5.45 23.20
N SER A 155 25.72 -6.33 24.19
CA SER A 155 26.01 -7.76 24.02
C SER A 155 24.90 -8.42 23.19
N PHE A 156 25.30 -9.08 22.10
CA PHE A 156 24.41 -9.75 21.14
C PHE A 156 24.11 -11.20 21.50
N ASP A 157 24.85 -11.78 22.44
CA ASP A 157 24.75 -13.15 22.93
C ASP A 157 24.34 -13.23 24.41
N GLY A 158 24.11 -12.08 25.05
CA GLY A 158 23.94 -11.99 26.50
C GLY A 158 22.52 -12.21 27.01
N LEU A 159 21.51 -11.94 26.19
CA LEU A 159 20.10 -12.07 26.54
C LEU A 159 19.33 -12.73 25.40
N GLU A 160 19.20 -14.04 25.49
CA GLU A 160 18.39 -14.87 24.58
C GLU A 160 16.90 -14.74 24.93
N LEU A 161 16.07 -14.61 23.90
CA LEU A 161 14.62 -14.66 23.98
C LEU A 161 14.16 -16.07 23.63
N LEU A 162 13.12 -16.54 24.31
CA LEU A 162 12.58 -17.90 24.17
C LEU A 162 11.14 -17.85 23.71
N ASP A 163 10.75 -18.86 22.92
CA ASP A 163 9.38 -19.13 22.49
C ASP A 163 8.92 -20.44 23.15
N ASP A 164 8.58 -20.36 24.44
CA ASP A 164 8.26 -21.54 25.25
C ASP A 164 6.88 -22.14 24.91
N ASP A 165 5.95 -21.35 24.35
CA ASP A 165 4.60 -21.78 23.98
C ASP A 165 4.40 -22.08 22.49
N GLY A 166 5.39 -21.77 21.66
CA GLY A 166 5.45 -22.12 20.24
C GLY A 166 4.57 -21.23 19.36
N ASP A 167 4.33 -19.99 19.78
CA ASP A 167 3.48 -19.04 19.08
C ASP A 167 4.27 -18.08 18.17
N MET A 168 5.59 -18.26 18.04
CA MET A 168 6.56 -17.43 17.30
C MET A 168 6.83 -16.05 17.93
N VAL A 169 6.32 -15.78 19.12
CA VAL A 169 6.68 -14.61 19.93
C VAL A 169 7.79 -14.99 20.89
N TYR A 170 9.00 -14.51 20.59
CA TYR A 170 10.15 -14.74 21.44
C TYR A 170 10.15 -13.71 22.57
N GLU A 171 10.31 -14.14 23.82
CA GLU A 171 10.27 -13.27 25.00
C GLU A 171 11.47 -13.48 25.95
N VAL A 172 11.90 -12.40 26.63
CA VAL A 172 12.79 -12.47 27.80
C VAL A 172 12.43 -11.39 28.81
N ILE A 173 12.53 -11.72 30.09
CA ILE A 173 12.38 -10.76 31.18
C ILE A 173 13.77 -10.39 31.69
N HIS A 174 14.08 -9.10 31.69
CA HIS A 174 15.33 -8.58 32.22
C HIS A 174 15.07 -7.48 33.25
N SER A 175 15.80 -7.54 34.36
CA SER A 175 15.68 -6.57 35.46
C SER A 175 17.03 -6.00 35.83
N TRP A 176 17.08 -4.70 36.12
CA TRP A 176 18.28 -3.98 36.55
C TRP A 176 17.91 -2.87 37.53
N ASP A 177 18.89 -2.31 38.25
CA ASP A 177 18.65 -1.21 39.19
C ASP A 177 17.98 -0.02 38.46
N ALA A 178 16.91 0.52 39.04
CA ALA A 178 16.26 1.74 38.55
C ALA A 178 17.22 2.91 38.76
N GLY A 179 18.12 3.10 37.78
CA GLY A 179 19.12 4.15 37.79
C GLY A 179 18.51 5.53 37.54
N THR A 180 19.34 6.48 37.10
CA THR A 180 18.85 7.79 36.64
C THR A 180 18.36 7.78 35.20
N ASP A 181 18.48 6.64 34.51
CA ASP A 181 18.11 6.53 33.10
C ASP A 181 16.59 6.58 32.96
N THR A 182 16.12 7.51 32.13
CA THR A 182 14.69 7.67 31.84
C THR A 182 14.25 6.91 30.60
N SER A 183 15.20 6.27 29.90
CA SER A 183 14.96 5.52 28.67
C SER A 183 16.12 4.57 28.37
N ILE A 184 15.86 3.56 27.56
CA ILE A 184 16.86 2.67 26.97
C ILE A 184 16.75 2.69 25.45
N VAL A 185 17.86 2.35 24.80
CA VAL A 185 17.90 2.06 23.36
C VAL A 185 18.35 0.62 23.15
N TYR A 186 17.72 -0.08 22.22
CA TYR A 186 17.92 -1.51 22.04
C TYR A 186 17.56 -1.98 20.64
N LYS A 187 17.86 -3.25 20.34
CA LYS A 187 17.54 -3.92 19.08
C LYS A 187 17.32 -5.39 19.32
N PHE A 188 16.42 -5.99 18.55
CA PHE A 188 16.36 -7.44 18.41
C PHE A 188 17.41 -7.94 17.42
N VAL A 189 17.90 -9.16 17.65
CA VAL A 189 18.89 -9.83 16.80
C VAL A 189 18.39 -11.22 16.50
N ASN A 190 18.26 -11.52 15.21
CA ASN A 190 17.97 -12.87 14.75
C ASN A 190 19.30 -13.62 14.54
N GLY A 191 19.84 -14.14 15.64
CA GLY A 191 21.19 -14.69 15.78
C GLY A 191 21.81 -14.26 17.10
N ASN A 192 23.15 -14.26 17.20
CA ASN A 192 23.85 -13.91 18.45
C ASN A 192 25.14 -13.08 18.25
N SER A 193 25.34 -12.53 17.05
CA SER A 193 26.54 -11.78 16.70
C SER A 193 26.25 -10.59 15.80
N THR A 194 27.25 -9.71 15.63
CA THR A 194 27.16 -8.58 14.70
C THR A 194 27.15 -8.98 13.22
N ALA A 195 27.40 -10.25 12.91
CA ALA A 195 27.34 -10.79 11.55
C ALA A 195 25.94 -11.32 11.21
N ASP A 196 25.07 -11.49 12.21
CA ASP A 196 23.71 -11.96 12.04
C ASP A 196 22.76 -10.81 11.65
N LEU A 197 21.51 -11.16 11.37
CA LEU A 197 20.49 -10.19 11.00
C LEU A 197 20.14 -9.32 12.22
N LEU A 198 20.66 -8.09 12.20
CA LEU A 198 20.33 -7.06 13.17
C LEU A 198 19.09 -6.32 12.69
N GLU A 199 18.12 -6.19 13.58
CA GLU A 199 16.96 -5.33 13.34
C GLU A 199 17.38 -3.90 12.96
N SER A 200 16.61 -3.24 12.10
CA SER A 200 16.74 -1.83 11.75
C SER A 200 15.37 -1.22 11.51
N VAL A 201 14.85 -0.49 12.50
CA VAL A 201 13.52 0.14 12.43
C VAL A 201 13.57 1.61 12.05
N GLU A 202 12.52 2.08 11.39
CA GLU A 202 12.26 3.49 11.11
C GLU A 202 10.88 3.89 11.66
N GLY A 203 10.72 5.17 12.05
CA GLY A 203 9.44 5.71 12.54
C GLY A 203 9.34 5.84 14.05
N ASP A 204 8.12 5.79 14.60
CA ASP A 204 7.83 6.24 15.97
C ASP A 204 8.45 5.37 17.08
N CYS A 205 8.80 4.11 16.79
CA CYS A 205 9.48 3.25 17.75
C CYS A 205 11.01 3.32 17.64
N SER A 206 11.54 4.05 16.66
CA SER A 206 12.99 4.23 16.46
C SER A 206 13.56 5.32 17.36
N ASP A 207 14.84 5.23 17.68
CA ASP A 207 15.57 6.24 18.44
C ASP A 207 15.70 7.55 17.65
N PRO A 208 15.00 8.62 18.08
CA PRO A 208 15.03 9.89 17.36
C PRO A 208 16.37 10.61 17.50
N ALA A 209 17.22 10.23 18.47
CA ALA A 209 18.53 10.86 18.65
C ALA A 209 19.55 10.40 17.61
N GLU A 210 19.50 9.13 17.20
CA GLU A 210 20.45 8.53 16.26
C GLU A 210 19.73 7.59 15.26
N PRO A 211 18.85 8.13 14.40
CA PRO A 211 17.98 7.34 13.53
C PRO A 211 18.76 6.48 12.52
N GLN A 212 19.99 6.86 12.18
CA GLN A 212 20.83 6.12 11.24
C GLN A 212 21.24 4.71 11.72
N PHE A 213 21.08 4.40 13.00
CA PHE A 213 21.39 3.07 13.54
C PHE A 213 20.17 2.13 13.55
N GLY A 214 18.97 2.66 13.29
CA GLY A 214 17.72 1.88 13.32
C GLY A 214 17.45 1.22 14.67
N ASN A 215 17.90 1.84 15.77
CA ASN A 215 17.68 1.33 17.12
C ASN A 215 16.26 1.61 17.57
N ARG A 216 15.69 0.74 18.41
CA ARG A 216 14.45 1.01 19.12
C ARG A 216 14.69 1.91 20.32
N TYR A 217 13.70 2.73 20.65
CA TYR A 217 13.66 3.55 21.86
C TYR A 217 12.56 3.06 22.80
N LEU A 218 12.86 2.98 24.10
CA LEU A 218 11.88 2.69 25.15
C LEU A 218 12.04 3.68 26.29
N ALA A 219 10.97 4.42 26.61
CA ALA A 219 10.91 5.22 27.83
C ALA A 219 10.75 4.30 29.06
N LEU A 220 11.48 4.59 30.14
CA LEU A 220 11.35 3.90 31.42
C LEU A 220 10.43 4.69 32.35
N ASP A 221 9.14 4.70 32.03
CA ASP A 221 8.11 5.46 32.76
C ASP A 221 7.39 4.67 33.86
N ALA A 222 7.68 3.37 33.96
CA ALA A 222 7.19 2.46 34.99
C ALA A 222 8.28 1.49 35.46
N SER A 223 8.07 0.89 36.64
CA SER A 223 8.98 -0.12 37.19
C SER A 223 8.86 -1.48 36.50
N ASP A 224 7.70 -1.79 35.91
CA ASP A 224 7.42 -3.04 35.22
C ASP A 224 6.81 -2.74 33.85
N ILE A 225 7.55 -2.99 32.78
CA ILE A 225 7.19 -2.59 31.41
C ILE A 225 7.10 -3.83 30.51
N VAL A 226 6.05 -3.89 29.68
CA VAL A 226 5.93 -4.85 28.58
C VAL A 226 6.16 -4.12 27.26
N VAL A 227 7.15 -4.54 26.50
CA VAL A 227 7.45 -3.97 25.18
C VAL A 227 6.32 -4.32 24.21
N SER A 228 5.62 -3.32 23.67
CA SER A 228 4.43 -3.55 22.83
C SER A 228 4.34 -2.57 21.66
N ALA A 229 3.82 -3.05 20.53
CA ALA A 229 3.64 -2.25 19.32
C ALA A 229 2.39 -1.36 19.34
N ASN A 230 1.44 -1.65 20.22
CA ASN A 230 0.15 -0.95 20.29
C ASN A 230 -0.46 -1.06 21.70
N GLU A 231 -1.50 -0.25 21.93
CA GLU A 231 -2.23 -0.21 23.22
C GLU A 231 -2.94 -1.53 23.58
N SER A 232 -3.16 -2.41 22.59
CA SER A 232 -3.72 -3.75 22.84
C SER A 232 -2.69 -4.72 23.39
N GLY A 233 -1.43 -4.30 23.49
CA GLY A 233 -0.35 -5.14 23.99
C GLY A 233 0.03 -6.24 23.00
N SER A 234 0.03 -5.97 21.69
CA SER A 234 0.67 -6.87 20.71
C SER A 234 2.20 -6.72 20.73
N PRO A 235 2.98 -7.79 20.50
CA PRO A 235 4.43 -7.69 20.31
C PRO A 235 4.76 -6.90 19.03
N TYR A 236 5.99 -6.39 18.93
CA TYR A 236 6.50 -5.85 17.67
C TYR A 236 6.83 -6.98 16.71
N CYS A 237 6.57 -6.78 15.42
CA CYS A 237 7.19 -7.62 14.40
C CYS A 237 8.68 -7.29 14.33
N PHE A 238 9.50 -8.31 14.11
CA PHE A 238 10.91 -8.10 13.81
C PHE A 238 11.07 -7.09 12.66
N ASN A 239 11.97 -6.13 12.80
CA ASN A 239 12.24 -5.10 11.78
C ASN A 239 11.08 -4.14 11.48
N SER A 240 10.07 -4.05 12.35
CA SER A 240 8.91 -3.15 12.20
C SER A 240 8.49 -2.46 13.50
N CYS A 241 7.97 -1.24 13.38
CA CYS A 241 7.28 -0.57 14.49
C CYS A 241 5.83 -1.04 14.69
N GLY A 242 5.29 -1.88 13.81
CA GLY A 242 3.97 -2.50 13.94
C GLY A 242 4.02 -3.93 14.50
N SER A 243 2.86 -4.53 14.73
CA SER A 243 2.71 -5.98 14.94
C SER A 243 2.86 -6.74 13.62
N CYS A 244 3.20 -8.02 13.66
CA CYS A 244 3.30 -8.79 12.41
C CYS A 244 1.94 -8.88 11.71
N VAL A 245 2.00 -8.75 10.39
CA VAL A 245 0.90 -9.06 9.50
C VAL A 245 1.41 -10.18 8.60
N ALA A 246 0.56 -11.17 8.31
CA ALA A 246 1.00 -12.26 7.46
C ALA A 246 1.26 -11.73 6.04
N PRO A 247 2.40 -12.09 5.41
CA PRO A 247 2.65 -11.72 4.03
C PRO A 247 1.56 -12.29 3.11
N LEU A 248 1.25 -11.53 2.08
CA LEU A 248 0.29 -11.87 1.03
C LEU A 248 1.02 -12.45 -0.17
N ALA A 249 0.50 -13.56 -0.68
CA ALA A 249 0.86 -14.10 -1.98
C ALA A 249 0.23 -13.28 -3.10
N VAL A 250 0.88 -12.20 -3.53
CA VAL A 250 0.37 -11.31 -4.58
C VAL A 250 0.74 -11.83 -5.96
N THR A 251 -0.24 -12.09 -6.81
CA THR A 251 -0.03 -12.56 -8.18
C THR A 251 -0.09 -11.40 -9.18
N PHE A 252 1.04 -11.09 -9.81
CA PHE A 252 1.15 -10.13 -10.89
C PHE A 252 1.03 -10.84 -12.23
N THR A 253 0.19 -10.33 -13.13
CA THR A 253 0.02 -10.79 -14.50
C THR A 253 0.12 -9.61 -15.47
N VAL A 254 0.95 -9.73 -16.50
CA VAL A 254 1.07 -8.73 -17.57
C VAL A 254 0.77 -9.36 -18.93
N ASP A 255 -0.10 -8.71 -19.70
CA ASP A 255 -0.39 -9.09 -21.07
C ASP A 255 0.61 -8.41 -22.02
N MET A 256 1.39 -9.23 -22.73
CA MET A 256 2.43 -8.80 -23.67
C MET A 256 1.99 -8.91 -25.13
N THR A 257 0.72 -9.24 -25.43
CA THR A 257 0.24 -9.55 -26.78
C THR A 257 0.38 -8.40 -27.77
N VAL A 258 0.38 -7.16 -27.29
CA VAL A 258 0.54 -5.94 -28.10
C VAL A 258 2.01 -5.50 -28.23
N VAL A 259 2.92 -6.14 -27.52
CA VAL A 259 4.36 -5.87 -27.61
C VAL A 259 4.93 -6.60 -28.83
N ALA A 260 5.67 -5.90 -29.68
CA ALA A 260 6.14 -6.42 -30.97
C ALA A 260 6.99 -7.71 -30.84
N SER A 261 7.78 -7.81 -29.78
CA SER A 261 8.51 -9.03 -29.42
C SER A 261 8.87 -9.03 -27.94
N VAL A 262 8.76 -10.18 -27.28
CA VAL A 262 9.32 -10.40 -25.95
C VAL A 262 10.82 -10.63 -26.06
N SER A 263 11.60 -10.01 -25.18
CA SER A 263 13.06 -10.16 -25.11
C SER A 263 13.49 -11.61 -24.88
N GLU A 264 14.67 -11.99 -25.39
CA GLU A 264 15.26 -13.32 -25.12
C GLU A 264 15.55 -13.54 -23.62
N ASN A 265 15.69 -12.44 -22.86
CA ASN A 265 15.85 -12.48 -21.41
C ASN A 265 14.50 -12.67 -20.68
N GLY A 266 13.36 -12.61 -21.37
CA GLY A 266 12.02 -12.75 -20.80
C GLY A 266 11.47 -11.46 -20.18
N VAL A 267 10.40 -11.61 -19.40
CA VAL A 267 9.71 -10.51 -18.71
C VAL A 267 10.01 -10.56 -17.21
N HIS A 268 10.31 -9.41 -16.61
CA HIS A 268 10.61 -9.28 -15.18
C HIS A 268 9.71 -8.22 -14.53
N ILE A 269 9.66 -8.24 -13.20
CA ILE A 269 9.08 -7.18 -12.39
C ILE A 269 10.14 -6.64 -11.42
N ALA A 270 10.20 -5.31 -11.31
CA ALA A 270 11.00 -4.62 -10.30
C ALA A 270 10.13 -3.58 -9.60
N GLY A 271 10.11 -3.64 -8.26
CA GLY A 271 9.43 -2.65 -7.42
C GLY A 271 10.06 -2.45 -6.06
N SER A 272 9.41 -1.62 -5.24
CA SER A 272 9.84 -1.30 -3.88
C SER A 272 9.98 -2.52 -2.97
N PHE A 273 9.21 -3.58 -3.21
CA PHE A 273 9.22 -4.82 -2.44
C PHE A 273 10.48 -5.69 -2.57
N GLN A 274 11.38 -5.39 -3.51
CA GLN A 274 12.63 -6.13 -3.69
C GLN A 274 13.85 -5.25 -3.99
N GLY A 275 13.72 -3.92 -3.82
CA GLY A 275 14.84 -2.98 -4.00
C GLY A 275 15.17 -2.63 -5.45
N TRP A 276 14.16 -2.57 -6.33
CA TRP A 276 14.30 -2.15 -7.74
C TRP A 276 15.37 -2.90 -8.57
N ASN A 277 15.61 -4.19 -8.31
CA ASN A 277 16.47 -5.02 -9.14
C ASN A 277 15.73 -5.54 -10.39
N PRO A 278 16.09 -5.10 -11.62
CA PRO A 278 15.37 -5.44 -12.86
C PRO A 278 15.48 -6.93 -13.24
N GLY A 279 16.50 -7.64 -12.77
CA GLY A 279 16.66 -9.08 -12.97
C GLY A 279 16.24 -9.93 -11.76
N GLY A 280 15.70 -9.31 -10.71
CA GLY A 280 15.44 -9.99 -9.44
C GLY A 280 14.26 -10.96 -9.48
N THR A 281 13.21 -10.63 -10.22
CA THR A 281 11.95 -11.38 -10.21
C THR A 281 11.45 -11.66 -11.64
N PRO A 282 11.81 -12.82 -12.24
CA PRO A 282 11.32 -13.22 -13.55
C PRO A 282 9.85 -13.67 -13.51
N LEU A 283 9.09 -13.35 -14.55
CA LEU A 283 7.74 -13.86 -14.78
C LEU A 283 7.79 -15.13 -15.64
N THR A 284 6.75 -15.95 -15.52
CA THR A 284 6.56 -17.18 -16.31
C THR A 284 5.54 -16.94 -17.42
N ASP A 285 5.87 -17.34 -18.65
CA ASP A 285 4.95 -17.34 -19.79
C ASP A 285 3.80 -18.35 -19.58
N ASN A 286 2.56 -17.88 -19.66
CA ASN A 286 1.37 -18.71 -19.54
C ASN A 286 1.00 -19.41 -20.86
N GLY A 287 1.64 -19.06 -21.97
CA GLY A 287 1.45 -19.65 -23.30
C GLY A 287 0.30 -19.05 -24.11
N ASP A 288 -0.33 -17.99 -23.61
CA ASP A 288 -1.42 -17.23 -24.26
C ASP A 288 -1.04 -15.76 -24.53
N GLY A 289 0.23 -15.40 -24.33
CA GLY A 289 0.73 -14.04 -24.44
C GLY A 289 0.73 -13.26 -23.12
N THR A 290 0.20 -13.85 -22.05
CA THR A 290 0.31 -13.31 -20.68
C THR A 290 1.46 -13.95 -19.92
N TRP A 291 2.07 -13.16 -19.02
CA TRP A 291 3.18 -13.55 -18.18
C TRP A 291 2.81 -13.32 -16.71
N SER A 292 3.17 -14.23 -15.80
CA SER A 292 2.78 -14.11 -14.39
C SER A 292 3.85 -14.51 -13.37
N VAL A 293 3.76 -13.95 -12.16
CA VAL A 293 4.58 -14.31 -10.99
C VAL A 293 3.78 -14.08 -9.71
N THR A 294 4.00 -14.91 -8.69
CA THR A 294 3.50 -14.70 -7.34
C THR A 294 4.65 -14.29 -6.42
N VAL A 295 4.48 -13.19 -5.71
CA VAL A 295 5.46 -12.62 -4.78
C VAL A 295 4.82 -12.54 -3.39
N GLU A 296 5.51 -13.07 -2.38
CA GLU A 296 5.11 -12.90 -0.98
C GLU A 296 5.52 -11.50 -0.52
N MET A 297 4.56 -10.69 -0.11
CA MET A 297 4.79 -9.30 0.31
C MET A 297 3.77 -8.85 1.35
N GLU A 298 4.16 -7.94 2.23
CA GLU A 298 3.24 -7.39 3.22
C GLU A 298 2.03 -6.68 2.56
N PRO A 299 0.89 -6.55 3.27
CA PRO A 299 -0.17 -5.65 2.82
C PRO A 299 0.33 -4.21 2.76
N GLY A 300 -0.01 -3.50 1.69
CA GLY A 300 0.46 -2.13 1.52
C GLY A 300 0.38 -1.64 0.08
N THR A 301 0.86 -0.41 -0.12
CA THR A 301 0.95 0.24 -1.43
C THR A 301 2.37 0.12 -1.95
N TYR A 302 2.50 -0.38 -3.19
CA TYR A 302 3.79 -0.65 -3.81
C TYR A 302 3.90 0.06 -5.16
N GLU A 303 5.11 0.54 -5.44
CA GLU A 303 5.50 1.02 -6.76
C GLU A 303 6.31 -0.06 -7.48
N PHE A 304 6.07 -0.25 -8.78
CA PHE A 304 6.78 -1.24 -9.59
C PHE A 304 6.72 -0.96 -11.10
N LYS A 305 7.49 -1.72 -11.88
CA LYS A 305 7.46 -1.75 -13.35
C LYS A 305 7.54 -3.19 -13.84
N PHE A 306 6.82 -3.53 -14.91
CA PHE A 306 7.19 -4.67 -15.73
C PHE A 306 8.32 -4.27 -16.69
N ILE A 307 9.17 -5.23 -17.02
CA ILE A 307 10.37 -5.02 -17.83
C ILE A 307 10.43 -6.13 -18.88
N ASN A 308 10.45 -5.76 -20.16
CA ASN A 308 10.64 -6.69 -21.26
C ASN A 308 12.14 -6.93 -21.52
N SER A 309 12.87 -7.29 -20.47
CA SER A 309 14.30 -7.60 -20.42
C SER A 309 14.61 -7.98 -18.95
N ASN A 310 15.89 -7.96 -18.54
CA ASN A 310 16.33 -8.13 -17.17
C ASN A 310 17.29 -7.00 -16.70
N ASP A 311 17.30 -5.88 -17.40
CA ASP A 311 18.13 -4.69 -17.13
C ASP A 311 17.35 -3.41 -17.45
N TRP A 312 17.85 -2.25 -16.99
CA TRP A 312 17.33 -0.92 -17.31
C TRP A 312 17.84 -0.44 -18.67
N ASP A 313 17.39 -1.10 -19.73
CA ASP A 313 17.88 -0.94 -21.10
C ASP A 313 16.90 -0.21 -22.04
N GLY A 314 15.84 0.38 -21.48
CA GLY A 314 14.78 1.08 -22.22
C GLY A 314 13.64 0.16 -22.67
N ASN A 315 13.67 -1.13 -22.28
CA ASN A 315 12.55 -2.06 -22.47
C ASN A 315 11.65 -2.19 -21.24
N GLU A 316 11.88 -1.39 -20.19
CA GLU A 316 10.93 -1.21 -19.09
C GLU A 316 9.68 -0.46 -19.52
N GLU A 317 8.58 -0.67 -18.79
CA GLU A 317 7.35 0.06 -19.05
C GLU A 317 7.50 1.57 -18.85
N ASN A 318 6.79 2.32 -19.70
CA ASN A 318 6.55 3.74 -19.51
C ASN A 318 5.09 3.96 -19.10
N MET A 319 4.88 4.30 -17.82
CA MET A 319 3.57 4.61 -17.26
C MET A 319 3.30 6.11 -17.16
N GLU A 320 4.16 6.95 -17.75
CA GLU A 320 4.07 8.40 -17.64
C GLU A 320 2.76 8.93 -18.25
N GLY A 321 1.98 9.63 -17.42
CA GLY A 321 0.67 10.14 -17.78
C GLY A 321 -0.42 9.10 -17.96
N THR A 322 -0.28 7.94 -17.32
CA THR A 322 -1.38 7.00 -17.10
C THR A 322 -2.03 7.26 -15.72
N GLY A 323 -3.30 6.91 -15.54
CA GLY A 323 -4.01 7.15 -14.26
C GLY A 323 -3.61 6.23 -13.10
N CYS A 324 -2.68 5.30 -13.33
CA CYS A 324 -2.24 4.29 -12.37
C CYS A 324 -0.73 4.36 -12.12
N ASN A 325 -0.15 5.56 -12.22
CA ASN A 325 1.27 5.78 -12.01
C ASN A 325 1.60 6.69 -10.82
N ALA A 326 2.78 6.51 -10.25
CA ALA A 326 3.43 7.43 -9.33
C ALA A 326 4.88 7.61 -9.81
N GLY A 327 5.26 8.84 -10.16
CA GLY A 327 6.62 9.12 -10.68
C GLY A 327 7.02 8.30 -11.92
N GLY A 328 6.05 7.86 -12.74
CA GLY A 328 6.32 7.00 -13.91
C GLY A 328 6.37 5.50 -13.63
N ASN A 329 6.21 5.08 -12.37
CA ASN A 329 6.06 3.67 -11.96
C ASN A 329 4.59 3.31 -11.82
N ARG A 330 4.22 2.03 -12.00
CA ARG A 330 2.89 1.56 -11.58
C ARG A 330 2.76 1.72 -10.08
N ILE A 331 1.55 2.05 -9.61
CA ILE A 331 1.21 2.05 -8.17
C ILE A 331 -0.02 1.17 -7.92
N ALA A 332 0.05 0.30 -6.92
CA ALA A 332 -1.07 -0.56 -6.52
C ALA A 332 -1.04 -0.88 -5.02
N SER A 333 -2.22 -1.08 -4.42
CA SER A 333 -2.37 -1.48 -3.03
C SER A 333 -2.87 -2.92 -2.94
N PHE A 334 -2.26 -3.71 -2.07
CA PHE A 334 -2.61 -5.11 -1.82
C PHE A 334 -3.01 -5.32 -0.37
N ASP A 335 -4.05 -6.13 -0.17
CA ASP A 335 -4.55 -6.55 1.13
C ASP A 335 -5.11 -7.98 1.04
N ALA A 336 -5.69 -8.48 2.14
CA ALA A 336 -6.24 -9.83 2.18
C ALA A 336 -7.39 -10.08 1.17
N ASP A 337 -8.09 -9.02 0.75
CA ASP A 337 -9.19 -9.07 -0.20
C ASP A 337 -8.74 -8.74 -1.64
N ASN A 338 -7.55 -8.16 -1.82
CA ASN A 338 -6.96 -7.77 -3.09
C ASN A 338 -5.50 -8.22 -3.22
N SER A 339 -5.29 -9.42 -3.78
CA SER A 339 -3.97 -10.05 -3.94
C SER A 339 -3.62 -10.40 -5.40
N THR A 340 -4.27 -9.75 -6.37
CA THR A 340 -3.99 -9.97 -7.80
C THR A 340 -3.86 -8.65 -8.54
N TYR A 341 -2.89 -8.56 -9.45
CA TYR A 341 -2.71 -7.44 -10.36
C TYR A 341 -2.70 -7.95 -11.80
N THR A 342 -3.53 -7.40 -12.67
CA THR A 342 -3.57 -7.77 -14.10
C THR A 342 -3.71 -6.52 -14.96
N ALA A 343 -2.81 -6.34 -15.92
CA ALA A 343 -2.84 -5.25 -16.88
C ALA A 343 -2.12 -5.64 -18.18
N CYS A 344 -2.33 -4.89 -19.26
CA CYS A 344 -1.45 -5.00 -20.43
C CYS A 344 -0.18 -4.18 -20.22
N PHE A 345 0.90 -4.56 -20.89
CA PHE A 345 2.15 -3.82 -20.89
C PHE A 345 1.90 -2.35 -21.30
N ASN A 346 2.45 -1.39 -20.56
CA ASN A 346 2.24 0.07 -20.71
C ASN A 346 0.79 0.59 -20.50
N THR A 347 -0.12 -0.20 -19.91
CA THR A 347 -1.52 0.21 -19.68
C THR A 347 -1.97 -0.01 -18.24
N CYS A 348 -3.02 0.71 -17.82
CA CYS A 348 -3.62 0.50 -16.50
C CYS A 348 -4.48 -0.77 -16.43
N PRO A 349 -4.66 -1.36 -15.24
CA PRO A 349 -5.62 -2.45 -15.04
C PRO A 349 -7.01 -2.09 -15.56
N GLY A 350 -7.66 -3.03 -16.25
CA GLY A 350 -9.01 -2.86 -16.82
C GLY A 350 -9.06 -2.23 -18.21
N GLU A 351 -7.94 -1.68 -18.71
CA GLU A 351 -7.85 -1.19 -20.09
C GLU A 351 -7.70 -2.35 -21.08
N SER A 352 -8.17 -2.15 -22.31
CA SER A 352 -8.03 -3.15 -23.38
C SER A 352 -6.63 -3.11 -23.98
N CYS A 353 -6.05 -4.29 -24.26
CA CYS A 353 -4.74 -4.38 -24.92
C CYS A 353 -4.88 -4.01 -26.40
N VAL A 354 -4.64 -2.73 -26.71
CA VAL A 354 -4.57 -2.20 -28.08
C VAL A 354 -3.14 -1.81 -28.39
N PRO A 355 -2.63 -2.10 -29.60
CA PRO A 355 -1.30 -1.63 -30.01
C PRO A 355 -1.26 -0.10 -30.04
N ASP A 356 -0.08 0.45 -29.72
CA ASP A 356 0.15 1.89 -29.78
C ASP A 356 -0.16 2.46 -31.18
N PRO A 357 -0.92 3.57 -31.28
CA PRO A 357 -1.19 4.19 -32.57
C PRO A 357 0.07 4.78 -33.20
N ASP A 358 0.18 4.66 -34.53
CA ASP A 358 1.28 5.23 -35.31
C ASP A 358 1.53 6.72 -34.98
N PRO A 359 2.78 7.21 -35.00
CA PRO A 359 3.06 8.62 -34.73
C PRO A 359 2.29 9.55 -35.67
N ALA A 360 1.60 10.55 -35.10
CA ALA A 360 0.74 11.45 -35.87
C ALA A 360 0.57 12.82 -35.20
N ASP A 361 0.27 13.83 -36.01
CA ASP A 361 0.07 15.21 -35.57
C ASP A 361 -1.27 15.38 -34.86
N VAL A 362 -1.26 16.00 -33.68
CA VAL A 362 -2.47 16.36 -32.93
C VAL A 362 -2.47 17.88 -32.70
N THR A 363 -3.50 18.56 -33.18
CA THR A 363 -3.72 20.00 -32.95
C THR A 363 -4.59 20.22 -31.73
N PHE A 364 -3.99 20.78 -30.67
CA PHE A 364 -4.64 21.19 -29.43
C PHE A 364 -5.22 22.60 -29.59
N ARG A 365 -6.44 22.82 -29.10
CA ARG A 365 -7.17 24.08 -29.27
C ARG A 365 -7.94 24.43 -28.00
N VAL A 366 -7.70 25.61 -27.44
CA VAL A 366 -8.35 26.05 -26.22
C VAL A 366 -8.78 27.51 -26.31
N ASN A 367 -10.02 27.78 -25.93
CA ASN A 367 -10.61 29.09 -25.88
C ASN A 367 -10.41 29.70 -24.49
N THR A 368 -9.89 30.92 -24.45
CA THR A 368 -9.64 31.67 -23.22
C THR A 368 -10.63 32.81 -23.00
N ALA A 369 -11.79 32.82 -23.67
CA ALA A 369 -12.78 33.90 -23.58
C ALA A 369 -13.29 34.16 -22.15
N ASN A 370 -13.31 33.12 -21.29
CA ASN A 370 -13.70 33.24 -19.89
C ASN A 370 -12.53 33.60 -18.95
N GLN A 371 -11.34 33.85 -19.49
CA GLN A 371 -10.14 34.17 -18.73
C GLN A 371 -9.74 35.65 -18.94
N GLU A 372 -9.34 36.31 -17.86
CA GLU A 372 -8.75 37.65 -17.94
C GLU A 372 -7.24 37.53 -18.20
N LEU A 373 -6.82 37.66 -19.46
CA LEU A 373 -5.40 37.64 -19.84
C LEU A 373 -4.75 39.02 -19.64
N MET A 374 -3.55 39.03 -19.06
CA MET A 374 -2.69 40.21 -18.94
C MET A 374 -1.79 40.37 -20.18
N ASP A 375 -1.30 41.60 -20.40
CA ASP A 375 -0.38 41.90 -21.50
C ASP A 375 0.95 41.14 -21.31
N GLY A 376 1.25 40.23 -22.24
CA GLY A 376 2.40 39.33 -22.18
C GLY A 376 2.10 37.91 -21.69
N ASP A 377 0.86 37.60 -21.31
CA ASP A 377 0.48 36.22 -20.99
C ASP A 377 0.61 35.31 -22.22
N THR A 378 1.05 34.09 -21.98
CA THR A 378 1.22 33.06 -23.01
C THR A 378 0.57 31.78 -22.51
N LEU A 379 -0.21 31.13 -23.37
CA LEU A 379 -0.83 29.86 -23.05
C LEU A 379 0.12 28.70 -23.36
N PHE A 380 0.07 27.66 -22.54
CA PHE A 380 0.89 26.46 -22.71
C PHE A 380 0.02 25.22 -22.73
N VAL A 381 0.41 24.23 -23.53
CA VAL A 381 -0.08 22.85 -23.46
C VAL A 381 1.05 21.93 -23.01
N TRP A 382 0.73 20.98 -22.14
CA TRP A 382 1.69 20.03 -21.60
C TRP A 382 0.97 18.77 -21.12
N GLY A 383 1.66 17.64 -21.14
CA GLY A 383 1.05 16.36 -20.79
C GLY A 383 2.00 15.18 -20.91
N SER A 384 1.42 13.99 -21.02
CA SER A 384 2.16 12.72 -21.15
C SER A 384 3.14 12.74 -22.33
N PHE A 385 2.79 13.43 -23.41
CA PHE A 385 3.59 13.54 -24.63
C PHE A 385 4.76 14.54 -24.56
N THR A 386 4.83 15.36 -23.50
CA THR A 386 5.89 16.37 -23.34
C THR A 386 6.79 16.11 -22.12
N GLY A 387 6.55 15.08 -21.33
CA GLY A 387 7.19 14.93 -20.01
C GLY A 387 6.70 15.99 -19.01
N TRP A 388 5.40 16.31 -19.08
CA TRP A 388 4.70 17.23 -18.17
C TRP A 388 5.33 18.64 -18.09
N GLN A 389 5.40 19.25 -16.90
CA GLN A 389 5.73 20.67 -16.70
C GLN A 389 7.10 21.06 -17.27
N GLY A 390 8.04 20.11 -17.35
CA GLY A 390 9.39 20.33 -17.86
C GLY A 390 9.45 20.56 -19.37
N GLY A 391 8.47 20.04 -20.12
CA GLY A 391 8.41 20.14 -21.59
C GLY A 391 7.24 20.98 -22.10
N ALA A 392 6.71 21.90 -21.29
CA ALA A 392 5.54 22.68 -21.68
C ALA A 392 5.76 23.48 -22.96
N ILE A 393 4.76 23.44 -23.85
CA ILE A 393 4.84 24.02 -25.18
C ILE A 393 3.98 25.27 -25.25
N ALA A 394 4.58 26.39 -25.63
CA ALA A 394 3.85 27.64 -25.85
C ALA A 394 2.94 27.53 -27.07
N MET A 395 1.67 27.86 -26.87
CA MET A 395 0.65 27.91 -27.92
C MET A 395 0.61 29.30 -28.56
N THR A 396 -0.10 29.44 -29.69
CA THR A 396 -0.28 30.72 -30.36
C THR A 396 -1.75 31.00 -30.68
N ASP A 397 -2.17 32.24 -30.50
CA ASP A 397 -3.40 32.81 -31.04
C ASP A 397 -3.02 33.73 -32.22
N ALA A 398 -2.83 33.14 -33.40
CA ALA A 398 -2.22 33.81 -34.54
C ALA A 398 -3.17 34.77 -35.27
N ASP A 399 -4.47 34.51 -35.20
CA ASP A 399 -5.53 35.32 -35.81
C ASP A 399 -6.26 36.23 -34.81
N ALA A 400 -5.87 36.19 -33.53
CA ALA A 400 -6.35 37.04 -32.45
C ALA A 400 -7.85 36.86 -32.20
N ASP A 401 -8.34 35.62 -32.30
CA ASP A 401 -9.73 35.27 -32.07
C ASP A 401 -10.01 34.75 -30.63
N GLY A 402 -8.96 34.62 -29.81
CA GLY A 402 -9.04 34.12 -28.43
C GLY A 402 -8.94 32.60 -28.30
N ILE A 403 -8.73 31.88 -29.41
CA ILE A 403 -8.47 30.44 -29.45
C ILE A 403 -6.97 30.23 -29.67
N TRP A 404 -6.35 29.56 -28.70
CA TRP A 404 -4.92 29.24 -28.76
C TRP A 404 -4.74 27.85 -29.33
N GLU A 405 -3.82 27.72 -30.29
CA GLU A 405 -3.56 26.47 -30.99
C GLU A 405 -2.08 26.07 -30.94
N HIS A 406 -1.83 24.77 -30.88
CA HIS A 406 -0.50 24.17 -31.11
C HIS A 406 -0.66 22.79 -31.74
N THR A 407 0.24 22.40 -32.65
CA THR A 407 0.26 21.06 -33.26
C THR A 407 1.54 20.34 -32.88
N GLU A 408 1.41 19.15 -32.31
CA GLU A 408 2.53 18.31 -31.89
C GLU A 408 2.43 16.91 -32.51
N THR A 409 3.55 16.35 -32.96
CA THR A 409 3.60 14.96 -33.42
C THR A 409 3.74 14.05 -32.20
N ILE A 410 2.66 13.34 -31.85
CA ILE A 410 2.64 12.45 -30.69
C ILE A 410 2.96 11.03 -31.12
N SER A 411 3.65 10.27 -30.27
CA SER A 411 3.93 8.83 -30.44
C SER A 411 3.72 8.10 -29.10
N GLY A 412 3.70 6.76 -29.12
CA GLY A 412 3.45 5.94 -27.94
C GLY A 412 1.96 5.67 -27.70
N GLY A 413 1.57 5.55 -26.43
CA GLY A 413 0.24 5.12 -26.00
C GLY A 413 -0.93 5.84 -26.67
N ALA A 414 -2.06 5.14 -26.81
CA ALA A 414 -3.28 5.71 -27.37
C ALA A 414 -3.90 6.80 -26.48
N ASN A 415 -3.66 6.77 -25.18
CA ASN A 415 -4.17 7.79 -24.26
C ASN A 415 -3.16 8.92 -24.10
N VAL A 416 -3.61 10.15 -24.35
CA VAL A 416 -2.86 11.38 -24.14
C VAL A 416 -3.56 12.16 -23.03
N ASP A 417 -2.92 12.20 -21.87
CA ASP A 417 -3.36 13.03 -20.75
C ASP A 417 -2.62 14.37 -20.79
N TYR A 418 -3.34 15.48 -20.70
CA TYR A 418 -2.78 16.82 -20.88
C TYR A 418 -3.53 17.91 -20.11
N LYS A 419 -2.92 19.09 -20.04
CA LYS A 419 -3.47 20.31 -19.43
C LYS A 419 -3.09 21.55 -20.21
N TYR A 420 -3.88 22.60 -20.01
CA TYR A 420 -3.52 23.97 -20.37
C TYR A 420 -3.10 24.79 -19.15
N SER A 421 -2.23 25.78 -19.35
CA SER A 421 -1.92 26.79 -18.35
C SER A 421 -1.71 28.18 -18.97
N ILE A 422 -2.10 29.22 -18.24
CA ILE A 422 -1.73 30.61 -18.53
C ILE A 422 -0.44 30.90 -17.78
N GLY A 423 0.62 31.17 -18.53
CA GLY A 423 1.99 31.17 -18.02
C GLY A 423 2.62 29.77 -18.02
N HIS A 424 3.95 29.74 -18.00
CA HIS A 424 4.70 28.49 -17.97
C HIS A 424 4.47 27.77 -16.63
N PRO A 425 4.23 26.45 -16.60
CA PRO A 425 3.83 25.74 -15.37
C PRO A 425 4.88 25.81 -14.23
N ASN A 426 6.16 25.99 -14.55
CA ASN A 426 7.22 26.22 -13.56
C ASN A 426 7.36 27.69 -13.09
N SER A 427 6.53 28.62 -13.56
CA SER A 427 6.59 30.03 -13.19
C SER A 427 5.69 30.35 -11.99
N GLU A 428 6.17 31.23 -11.12
CA GLU A 428 5.37 31.75 -10.01
C GLU A 428 4.18 32.56 -10.54
N GLY A 429 2.98 32.28 -10.02
CA GLY A 429 1.75 32.98 -10.41
C GLY A 429 1.10 32.48 -11.70
N MET A 430 1.54 31.33 -12.24
CA MET A 430 0.84 30.66 -13.34
C MET A 430 -0.60 30.27 -12.94
N ILE A 431 -1.48 30.10 -13.93
CA ILE A 431 -2.85 29.61 -13.74
C ILE A 431 -2.98 28.29 -14.50
N GLU A 432 -3.35 27.22 -13.81
CA GLU A 432 -3.48 25.86 -14.34
C GLU A 432 -4.95 25.41 -14.24
N GLU A 433 -5.35 24.52 -15.14
CA GLU A 433 -6.62 23.80 -15.04
C GLU A 433 -6.63 22.83 -13.85
N ASP A 434 -7.57 23.01 -12.93
CA ASP A 434 -7.84 22.04 -11.84
C ASP A 434 -8.79 20.92 -12.28
N GLY A 435 -9.52 21.13 -13.38
CA GLY A 435 -10.48 20.21 -13.95
C GLY A 435 -11.79 20.10 -13.18
N VAL A 436 -12.10 21.07 -12.32
CA VAL A 436 -13.36 21.19 -11.57
C VAL A 436 -14.11 22.44 -12.03
N PHE A 437 -15.36 22.27 -12.45
CA PHE A 437 -16.16 23.37 -13.01
C PHE A 437 -17.65 23.21 -12.71
N ILE A 438 -18.45 24.23 -13.04
CA ILE A 438 -19.90 24.20 -12.89
C ILE A 438 -20.53 23.88 -14.25
N LEU A 439 -21.38 22.84 -14.30
CA LEU A 439 -22.17 22.48 -15.47
C LEU A 439 -23.64 22.43 -15.05
N ASP A 440 -24.51 23.19 -15.73
CA ASP A 440 -25.94 23.29 -15.42
C ASP A 440 -26.27 23.66 -13.95
N GLY A 441 -25.38 24.38 -13.28
CA GLY A 441 -25.54 24.82 -11.90
C GLY A 441 -25.05 23.82 -10.83
N ASP A 442 -24.57 22.65 -11.25
CA ASP A 442 -23.97 21.64 -10.38
C ASP A 442 -22.44 21.59 -10.58
N THR A 443 -21.69 21.33 -9.51
CA THR A 443 -20.25 21.10 -9.60
C THR A 443 -19.96 19.74 -10.22
N THR A 444 -19.15 19.73 -11.28
CA THR A 444 -18.67 18.54 -11.98
C THR A 444 -17.15 18.60 -12.14
N ASN A 445 -16.55 17.59 -12.78
CA ASN A 445 -15.14 17.53 -13.12
C ASN A 445 -14.92 16.87 -14.50
N PHE A 446 -13.69 16.90 -15.01
CA PHE A 446 -13.38 16.34 -16.33
C PHE A 446 -13.72 14.86 -16.49
N GLU A 447 -13.54 14.06 -15.43
CA GLU A 447 -13.86 12.63 -15.46
C GLU A 447 -15.37 12.40 -15.55
N ALA A 448 -16.15 13.05 -14.69
CA ALA A 448 -17.61 12.95 -14.67
C ALA A 448 -18.25 13.52 -15.95
N ALA A 449 -17.64 14.53 -16.55
CA ALA A 449 -18.08 15.13 -17.80
C ALA A 449 -17.53 14.41 -19.05
N GLY A 450 -16.67 13.39 -18.89
CA GLY A 450 -16.20 12.52 -19.96
C GLY A 450 -15.13 13.12 -20.88
N CYS A 451 -14.45 14.20 -20.47
CA CYS A 451 -13.35 14.81 -21.24
C CYS A 451 -11.97 14.66 -20.57
N GLY A 452 -11.89 13.89 -19.49
CA GLY A 452 -10.64 13.67 -18.77
C GLY A 452 -10.68 12.51 -17.80
N ALA A 453 -9.66 12.44 -16.94
CA ALA A 453 -9.47 11.40 -15.96
C ALA A 453 -8.82 11.96 -14.69
N GLY A 454 -9.08 11.31 -13.55
CA GLY A 454 -8.36 11.58 -12.31
C GLY A 454 -6.86 11.32 -12.45
N ASN A 455 -6.03 12.18 -11.84
CA ASN A 455 -4.58 12.12 -11.92
C ASN A 455 -3.93 11.27 -10.80
N GLY A 456 -4.72 10.61 -9.96
CA GLY A 456 -4.23 9.82 -8.82
C GLY A 456 -3.83 10.63 -7.57
N PHE A 457 -3.80 11.96 -7.65
CA PHE A 457 -3.41 12.87 -6.56
C PHE A 457 -4.53 13.85 -6.15
N GLY A 458 -5.78 13.54 -6.52
CA GLY A 458 -6.94 14.38 -6.20
C GLY A 458 -7.21 15.54 -7.17
N GLY A 459 -6.52 15.57 -8.32
CA GLY A 459 -6.81 16.48 -9.44
C GLY A 459 -7.21 15.72 -10.70
N PHE A 460 -7.43 16.46 -11.79
CA PHE A 460 -7.87 15.90 -13.07
C PHE A 460 -6.97 16.37 -14.23
N ASN A 461 -6.81 15.52 -15.24
CA ASN A 461 -6.19 15.83 -16.52
C ASN A 461 -7.25 15.74 -17.63
N ARG A 462 -7.10 16.49 -18.71
CA ARG A 462 -7.84 16.23 -19.95
C ARG A 462 -7.31 14.94 -20.58
N ARG A 463 -8.18 14.17 -21.23
CA ARG A 463 -7.81 12.90 -21.88
C ARG A 463 -8.28 12.88 -23.32
N HIS A 464 -7.36 12.59 -24.22
CA HIS A 464 -7.64 12.32 -25.63
C HIS A 464 -7.17 10.92 -26.01
N VAL A 465 -7.97 10.18 -26.77
CA VAL A 465 -7.58 8.88 -27.33
C VAL A 465 -7.23 9.07 -28.81
N ARG A 466 -5.93 9.02 -29.11
CA ARG A 466 -5.41 9.24 -30.47
C ARG A 466 -5.65 8.03 -31.37
N SER A 467 -6.00 8.30 -32.62
CA SER A 467 -6.29 7.31 -33.67
C SER A 467 -5.04 6.81 -34.40
N GLY A 468 -3.91 7.52 -34.28
CA GLY A 468 -2.69 7.29 -35.06
C GLY A 468 -2.73 7.95 -36.45
N LEU A 469 -3.73 8.79 -36.71
CA LEU A 469 -3.81 9.69 -37.86
C LEU A 469 -3.75 11.14 -37.38
N ALA A 470 -3.54 12.06 -38.32
CA ALA A 470 -3.52 13.48 -37.98
C ALA A 470 -4.92 13.95 -37.52
N GLU A 471 -4.97 14.63 -36.38
CA GLU A 471 -6.21 15.02 -35.70
C GLU A 471 -6.20 16.49 -35.31
N VAL A 472 -7.35 17.14 -35.45
CA VAL A 472 -7.59 18.48 -34.92
C VAL A 472 -8.65 18.36 -33.85
N LEU A 473 -8.28 18.62 -32.59
CA LEU A 473 -9.19 18.48 -31.47
C LEU A 473 -10.28 19.55 -31.51
N ASP A 474 -11.42 19.27 -30.87
CA ASP A 474 -12.46 20.26 -30.67
C ASP A 474 -11.96 21.40 -29.78
N VAL A 475 -12.52 22.60 -29.99
CA VAL A 475 -12.22 23.75 -29.13
C VAL A 475 -12.88 23.54 -27.78
N VAL A 476 -12.08 23.67 -26.72
CA VAL A 476 -12.55 23.59 -25.33
C VAL A 476 -12.30 24.92 -24.62
N CYS A 477 -13.18 25.33 -23.72
CA CYS A 477 -12.92 26.46 -22.84
C CYS A 477 -11.88 26.07 -21.80
N PHE A 478 -11.05 27.03 -21.39
CA PHE A 478 -10.12 26.85 -20.29
C PHE A 478 -10.87 26.34 -19.03
N ASN A 479 -10.45 25.19 -18.52
CA ASN A 479 -11.04 24.45 -17.40
C ASN A 479 -12.44 23.82 -17.61
N GLU A 480 -12.93 23.71 -18.86
CA GLU A 480 -14.22 23.06 -19.17
C GLU A 480 -14.11 22.05 -20.34
N CYS A 481 -15.10 21.17 -20.49
CA CYS A 481 -15.11 20.14 -21.54
C CYS A 481 -15.62 20.60 -22.91
N SER A 482 -16.22 21.79 -22.98
CA SER A 482 -16.81 22.38 -24.18
C SER A 482 -16.28 23.78 -24.39
N ASP A 483 -16.45 24.35 -25.58
CA ASP A 483 -16.10 25.75 -25.89
C ASP A 483 -16.79 26.74 -24.94
N CYS A 484 -16.21 27.94 -24.76
CA CYS A 484 -16.65 28.92 -23.78
C CYS A 484 -18.07 29.43 -24.07
N GLU A 485 -18.92 29.44 -23.04
CA GLU A 485 -20.27 30.02 -23.14
C GLU A 485 -20.21 31.49 -23.62
N GLY A 486 -20.95 31.80 -24.68
CA GLY A 486 -21.06 33.18 -25.19
C GLY A 486 -19.90 33.66 -26.07
N SER A 487 -18.91 32.80 -26.36
CA SER A 487 -18.08 33.01 -27.55
C SER A 487 -18.99 33.03 -28.79
N ASP A 488 -18.66 33.83 -29.81
CA ASP A 488 -19.36 33.81 -31.12
C ASP A 488 -19.18 32.45 -31.86
N ALA A 489 -18.83 31.38 -31.13
CA ALA A 489 -18.88 29.98 -31.51
C ALA A 489 -20.03 29.19 -30.85
N SER A 490 -21.00 29.86 -30.20
CA SER A 490 -22.29 29.24 -29.81
C SER A 490 -23.16 28.73 -30.98
N VAL A 491 -22.61 28.67 -32.20
CA VAL A 491 -23.15 27.87 -33.31
C VAL A 491 -22.01 27.31 -34.19
N TYR A 492 -21.23 26.35 -33.70
CA TYR A 492 -20.55 25.38 -34.58
C TYR A 492 -20.93 23.92 -34.31
N ASP A 493 -22.20 23.69 -33.99
CA ASP A 493 -22.97 22.82 -34.88
C ASP A 493 -24.01 23.70 -35.59
N ALA A 494 -23.57 24.42 -36.61
CA ALA A 494 -24.51 24.99 -37.55
C ALA A 494 -25.11 23.84 -38.35
N THR A 495 -26.04 23.12 -37.72
CA THR A 495 -26.73 22.00 -38.33
C THR A 495 -27.54 22.54 -39.49
N VAL A 496 -27.23 22.09 -40.71
CA VAL A 496 -28.16 22.28 -41.82
C VAL A 496 -29.37 21.40 -41.50
N THR A 497 -30.45 22.02 -41.01
CA THR A 497 -31.70 21.30 -40.77
C THR A 497 -32.43 21.12 -42.09
N PHE A 498 -32.67 19.87 -42.47
CA PHE A 498 -33.48 19.54 -43.63
C PHE A 498 -34.30 18.28 -43.38
N GLY A 499 -35.36 18.12 -44.14
CA GLY A 499 -36.18 16.91 -44.19
C GLY A 499 -35.99 16.16 -45.50
N LEU A 500 -36.20 14.85 -45.46
CA LEU A 500 -36.14 13.97 -46.62
C LEU A 500 -37.49 13.28 -46.81
N PHE A 501 -38.18 13.59 -47.90
CA PHE A 501 -39.50 13.04 -48.17
C PHE A 501 -39.68 12.63 -49.65
N PRO A 502 -40.27 11.46 -49.95
CA PRO A 502 -40.70 10.44 -49.01
C PRO A 502 -39.51 9.70 -48.38
N ASN A 503 -39.69 9.15 -47.19
CA ASN A 503 -38.79 8.19 -46.55
C ASN A 503 -39.68 7.08 -45.96
N PRO A 504 -39.69 5.86 -46.52
CA PRO A 504 -38.78 5.33 -47.54
C PRO A 504 -38.96 5.94 -48.95
N ALA A 505 -37.91 5.95 -49.76
CA ALA A 505 -37.89 6.42 -51.16
C ALA A 505 -37.54 5.27 -52.13
N SER A 506 -38.04 5.32 -53.37
CA SER A 506 -37.67 4.35 -54.42
C SER A 506 -36.91 5.00 -55.58
N ASP A 507 -37.46 6.08 -56.16
CA ASP A 507 -36.82 6.74 -57.30
C ASP A 507 -36.19 8.10 -56.95
N ARG A 508 -36.79 8.83 -56.02
CA ARG A 508 -36.45 10.22 -55.72
C ARG A 508 -36.71 10.53 -54.25
N VAL A 509 -35.92 11.44 -53.70
CA VAL A 509 -36.19 12.07 -52.41
C VAL A 509 -36.13 13.59 -52.54
N VAL A 510 -37.08 14.26 -51.90
CA VAL A 510 -37.12 15.71 -51.82
C VAL A 510 -36.47 16.14 -50.51
N LEU A 511 -35.40 16.89 -50.65
CA LEU A 511 -34.71 17.60 -49.59
C LEU A 511 -35.44 18.94 -49.36
N THR A 512 -35.98 19.13 -48.17
CA THR A 512 -36.74 20.33 -47.79
C THR A 512 -36.05 21.09 -46.66
N GLY A 513 -36.04 22.42 -46.70
CA GLY A 513 -35.58 23.26 -45.59
C GLY A 513 -34.20 23.88 -45.77
N ALA A 514 -33.30 23.26 -46.55
CA ALA A 514 -31.99 23.85 -46.87
C ALA A 514 -32.05 24.81 -48.07
N GLN A 515 -31.33 25.92 -48.00
CA GLN A 515 -31.24 26.94 -49.06
C GLN A 515 -29.79 27.39 -49.28
N GLY A 516 -29.47 27.92 -50.46
CA GLY A 516 -28.12 28.34 -50.85
C GLY A 516 -27.32 27.22 -51.52
N ASN A 517 -26.06 27.51 -51.85
CA ASN A 517 -25.18 26.53 -52.48
C ASN A 517 -24.62 25.56 -51.43
N ALA A 518 -24.61 24.25 -51.74
CA ALA A 518 -24.14 23.21 -50.84
C ALA A 518 -23.49 22.04 -51.58
N ASP A 519 -22.58 21.33 -50.92
CA ASP A 519 -22.19 19.98 -51.33
C ASP A 519 -23.14 18.98 -50.66
N VAL A 520 -23.69 18.04 -51.43
CA VAL A 520 -24.62 17.00 -50.92
C VAL A 520 -24.00 15.63 -51.17
N PHE A 521 -23.86 14.84 -50.11
CA PHE A 521 -23.30 13.49 -50.13
C PHE A 521 -24.37 12.47 -49.74
N VAL A 522 -24.27 11.26 -50.26
CA VAL A 522 -25.01 10.09 -49.78
C VAL A 522 -24.00 9.03 -49.37
N LEU A 523 -24.09 8.58 -48.13
CA LEU A 523 -23.20 7.60 -47.52
C LEU A 523 -23.94 6.29 -47.27
N ASP A 524 -23.27 5.15 -47.46
CA ASP A 524 -23.79 3.84 -47.03
C ASP A 524 -23.69 3.65 -45.50
N VAL A 525 -24.14 2.49 -44.99
CA VAL A 525 -24.12 2.19 -43.54
C VAL A 525 -22.71 2.03 -42.96
N GLN A 526 -21.69 1.89 -43.80
CA GLN A 526 -20.27 1.86 -43.41
C GLN A 526 -19.60 3.25 -43.56
N GLY A 527 -20.36 4.29 -43.89
CA GLY A 527 -19.86 5.66 -44.04
C GLY A 527 -19.16 5.95 -45.38
N ARG A 528 -19.23 5.04 -46.36
CA ARG A 528 -18.60 5.24 -47.68
C ARG A 528 -19.50 6.08 -48.57
N GLU A 529 -18.91 7.03 -49.28
CA GLU A 529 -19.62 7.86 -50.27
C GLU A 529 -20.08 7.02 -51.47
N VAL A 530 -21.39 6.99 -51.71
CA VAL A 530 -22.01 6.31 -52.86
C VAL A 530 -22.55 7.29 -53.90
N MET A 531 -22.71 8.56 -53.53
CA MET A 531 -23.15 9.64 -54.41
C MET A 531 -22.70 11.00 -53.86
N SER A 532 -22.30 11.92 -54.73
CA SER A 532 -22.05 13.32 -54.38
C SER A 532 -22.54 14.30 -55.44
N LEU A 533 -22.97 15.48 -54.99
CA LEU A 533 -23.34 16.63 -55.81
C LEU A 533 -22.60 17.85 -55.26
N ASN A 534 -21.60 18.32 -55.99
CA ASN A 534 -20.82 19.49 -55.58
C ASN A 534 -21.54 20.78 -55.98
N ASN A 535 -21.57 21.75 -55.07
CA ASN A 535 -22.11 23.10 -55.27
C ASN A 535 -23.55 23.12 -55.81
N ALA A 536 -24.41 22.24 -55.30
CA ALA A 536 -25.83 22.18 -55.61
C ALA A 536 -26.56 23.44 -55.09
N ALA A 537 -27.32 24.09 -55.97
CA ALA A 537 -28.12 25.27 -55.62
C ALA A 537 -29.44 24.84 -54.96
N LEU A 538 -29.45 24.77 -53.63
CA LEU A 538 -30.64 24.45 -52.84
C LEU A 538 -31.55 25.68 -52.74
N ASN A 539 -32.85 25.50 -53.03
CA ASN A 539 -33.85 26.57 -53.07
C ASN A 539 -34.98 26.35 -52.05
N GLY A 540 -34.73 25.57 -50.99
CA GLY A 540 -35.72 25.15 -50.00
C GLY A 540 -36.46 23.87 -50.35
N ARG A 541 -36.39 23.43 -51.61
CA ARG A 541 -36.95 22.17 -52.10
C ARG A 541 -36.14 21.62 -53.27
N PHE A 542 -35.20 20.72 -52.97
CA PHE A 542 -34.29 20.13 -53.94
C PHE A 542 -34.63 18.65 -54.15
N GLU A 543 -34.64 18.17 -55.40
CA GLU A 543 -34.93 16.77 -55.72
C GLU A 543 -33.63 16.01 -55.96
N LEU A 544 -33.38 14.98 -55.14
CA LEU A 544 -32.25 14.07 -55.26
C LEU A 544 -32.73 12.74 -55.87
N ASN A 545 -32.10 12.33 -56.96
CA ASN A 545 -32.40 11.07 -57.64
C ASN A 545 -31.67 9.92 -56.93
N VAL A 546 -32.41 8.96 -56.38
CA VAL A 546 -31.87 7.80 -55.65
C VAL A 546 -32.14 6.47 -56.35
N ALA A 547 -32.72 6.49 -57.57
CA ALA A 547 -33.11 5.29 -58.31
C ALA A 547 -31.94 4.34 -58.67
N GLY A 548 -30.70 4.82 -58.58
CA GLY A 548 -29.49 4.03 -58.84
C GLY A 548 -28.89 3.35 -57.60
N LEU A 549 -29.45 3.58 -56.41
CA LEU A 549 -28.98 2.98 -55.16
C LEU A 549 -29.67 1.64 -54.92
N GLU A 550 -28.95 0.68 -54.32
CA GLU A 550 -29.54 -0.59 -53.88
C GLU A 550 -30.51 -0.36 -52.71
N ALA A 551 -31.43 -1.30 -52.47
CA ALA A 551 -32.33 -1.20 -51.33
C ALA A 551 -31.53 -1.29 -50.01
N GLY A 552 -31.66 -0.27 -49.15
CA GLY A 552 -30.81 -0.14 -47.97
C GLY A 552 -31.00 1.19 -47.22
N ALA A 553 -30.34 1.30 -46.06
CA ALA A 553 -30.29 2.53 -45.29
C ALA A 553 -29.08 3.36 -45.72
N TYR A 554 -29.30 4.67 -45.92
CA TYR A 554 -28.28 5.62 -46.33
C TYR A 554 -28.34 6.87 -45.46
N THR A 555 -27.24 7.59 -45.38
CA THR A 555 -27.17 8.90 -44.72
C THR A 555 -26.93 9.97 -45.79
N VAL A 556 -27.85 10.92 -45.93
CA VAL A 556 -27.64 12.10 -46.77
C VAL A 556 -26.97 13.16 -45.89
N VAL A 557 -25.85 13.72 -46.35
CA VAL A 557 -25.11 14.79 -45.67
C VAL A 557 -25.11 16.03 -46.55
N ILE A 558 -25.43 17.20 -46.00
CA ILE A 558 -25.29 18.50 -46.67
C ILE A 558 -24.14 19.24 -46.01
N ARG A 559 -23.25 19.85 -46.80
CA ARG A 559 -22.18 20.74 -46.34
C ARG A 559 -22.30 22.11 -47.01
N GLN A 560 -22.38 23.18 -46.22
CA GLN A 560 -22.46 24.57 -46.67
C GLN A 560 -21.39 25.41 -45.97
N GLY A 561 -20.18 25.44 -46.55
CA GLY A 561 -19.01 25.99 -45.87
C GLY A 561 -18.72 25.17 -44.60
N LEU A 562 -18.80 25.82 -43.43
CA LEU A 562 -18.60 25.20 -42.12
C LEU A 562 -19.87 24.54 -41.53
N LYS A 563 -21.04 24.74 -42.16
CA LYS A 563 -22.32 24.13 -41.73
C LYS A 563 -22.44 22.72 -42.29
N HIS A 564 -22.89 21.76 -41.49
CA HIS A 564 -23.19 20.42 -41.99
C HIS A 564 -24.51 19.89 -41.43
N GLY A 565 -25.16 18.95 -42.10
CA GLY A 565 -26.36 18.32 -41.56
C GLY A 565 -26.53 16.93 -42.14
N ALA A 566 -27.01 15.98 -41.34
CA ALA A 566 -27.21 14.60 -41.77
C ALA A 566 -28.65 14.14 -41.53
N GLN A 567 -29.22 13.43 -42.50
CA GLN A 567 -30.52 12.78 -42.35
C GLN A 567 -30.47 11.37 -42.95
N ARG A 568 -31.09 10.42 -42.25
CA ARG A 568 -31.19 9.04 -42.73
C ARG A 568 -32.34 8.90 -43.71
N ILE A 569 -32.11 8.11 -44.75
CA ILE A 569 -33.12 7.70 -45.72
C ILE A 569 -33.07 6.19 -45.92
N LEU A 570 -34.24 5.58 -46.06
CA LEU A 570 -34.38 4.19 -46.51
C LEU A 570 -34.71 4.19 -48.01
N VAL A 571 -33.92 3.47 -48.80
CA VAL A 571 -34.18 3.23 -50.23
C VAL A 571 -34.81 1.84 -50.40
N GLN A 572 -35.88 1.73 -51.19
CA GLN A 572 -36.66 0.50 -51.42
C GLN A 572 -36.84 0.15 -52.89
#